data_AF-A0A4V1SAP8-F1
#
_entry.id   AF-A0A4V1SAP8-F1
#
_cell.length_a   1.000
_cell.length_b   1.000
_cell.length_c   1.000
_cell.angle_alpha   90.00
_cell.angle_beta   90.00
_cell.angle_gamma   90.00
#
_symmetry.space_group_name_H-M   'P 1'
#
loop_
_entity.id
_entity.type
_entity.pdbx_description
1 polymer ?
#
loop_
_entity_poly.entity_id
_entity_poly.type
_entity_poly.pdbx_seq_one_letter_code
_entity_poly.pdbx_strand_id
1 'polypeptide(L)'
;MTETPTEPDPLFWKRKLAAFLHDPPSKCVNIGLHEDHARTLYRQAGFTGEDELRRLGDTYAKPSDWTASAADRFPFPVSRGNLRSSFDGVRSQFHHPLSLNQPFRFHKEFQSAEAAMEVDQLLQPAPDNVDTWSLGEQWRARYFCHWRLWEKFCTEKDYRFAFLPGETRLPDHSVWTHMQVTAALDSCSDSTGKDAVLKPAFLKFQLGPVQE
;
A
#
# COMPACT_ATOMS: atom_id res chain seq x y z
N MET A 1 26.84 -13.80 25.50
CA MET A 1 26.21 -14.65 24.47
C MET A 1 25.68 -13.71 23.42
N THR A 2 26.35 -13.62 22.27
CA THR A 2 25.81 -12.90 21.12
C THR A 2 24.67 -13.76 20.57
N GLU A 3 23.42 -13.36 20.82
CA GLU A 3 22.29 -13.98 20.13
C GLU A 3 22.56 -13.86 18.63
N THR A 4 22.78 -14.99 17.97
CA THR A 4 22.76 -15.06 16.51
C THR A 4 21.44 -14.45 16.05
N PRO A 5 21.44 -13.50 15.09
CA PRO A 5 20.21 -12.91 14.59
C PRO A 5 19.26 -14.04 14.18
N THR A 6 18.06 -14.07 14.78
CA THR A 6 17.04 -15.02 14.39
C THR A 6 16.67 -14.77 12.93
N GLU A 7 16.66 -15.85 12.15
CA GLU A 7 16.28 -15.81 10.75
C GLU A 7 14.89 -15.18 10.60
N PRO A 8 14.64 -14.32 9.59
CA PRO A 8 13.35 -13.66 9.47
C PRO A 8 12.22 -14.66 9.22
N ASP A 9 11.07 -14.52 9.89
CA ASP A 9 9.90 -15.38 9.62
C ASP A 9 9.34 -15.12 8.21
N PRO A 10 9.38 -16.10 7.29
CA PRO A 10 8.85 -15.92 5.94
C PRO A 10 7.36 -15.60 5.91
N LEU A 11 6.55 -16.15 6.81
CA LEU A 11 5.10 -15.91 6.84
C LEU A 11 4.81 -14.47 7.24
N PHE A 12 5.52 -13.94 8.22
CA PHE A 12 5.44 -12.54 8.62
C PHE A 12 5.71 -11.58 7.45
N TRP A 13 6.83 -11.75 6.74
CA TRP A 13 7.18 -10.86 5.63
C TRP A 13 6.27 -11.02 4.42
N LYS A 14 5.80 -12.24 4.16
CA LYS A 14 4.84 -12.52 3.10
C LYS A 14 3.50 -11.85 3.36
N ARG A 15 2.92 -11.95 4.56
CA ARG A 15 1.66 -11.27 4.91
C ARG A 15 1.80 -9.74 4.90
N LYS A 16 2.96 -9.23 5.34
CA LYS A 16 3.23 -7.78 5.34
C LYS A 16 3.30 -7.22 3.92
N LEU A 17 3.89 -7.96 2.98
CA LEU A 17 3.88 -7.60 1.57
C LEU A 17 2.47 -7.73 0.97
N ALA A 18 1.69 -8.74 1.37
CA ALA A 18 0.30 -8.86 0.95
C ALA A 18 -0.53 -7.65 1.41
N ALA A 19 -0.42 -7.25 2.67
CA ALA A 19 -1.04 -6.04 3.22
C ALA A 19 -0.63 -4.78 2.45
N PHE A 20 0.63 -4.67 2.04
CA PHE A 20 1.09 -3.56 1.23
C PHE A 20 0.47 -3.55 -0.18
N LEU A 21 0.38 -4.72 -0.83
CA LEU A 21 -0.12 -4.88 -2.20
C LEU A 21 -1.65 -4.97 -2.32
N HIS A 22 -2.39 -4.92 -1.21
CA HIS A 22 -3.84 -5.17 -1.21
C HIS A 22 -4.61 -4.19 -2.12
N ASP A 23 -4.08 -2.98 -2.25
CA ASP A 23 -4.54 -1.94 -3.17
C ASP A 23 -3.45 -1.67 -4.23
N PRO A 24 -3.81 -1.60 -5.52
CA PRO A 24 -2.87 -1.13 -6.53
C PRO A 24 -2.68 0.39 -6.46
N PRO A 25 -1.50 0.91 -6.85
CA PRO A 25 -1.27 2.36 -6.93
C PRO A 25 -2.27 3.09 -7.85
N SER A 26 -2.67 2.44 -8.95
CA SER A 26 -3.65 2.96 -9.91
C SER A 26 -5.12 2.81 -9.49
N LYS A 27 -5.42 2.31 -8.28
CA LYS A 27 -6.79 2.02 -7.79
C LYS A 27 -7.79 3.15 -8.05
N CYS A 28 -7.39 4.40 -7.81
CA CYS A 28 -8.28 5.55 -7.93
C CYS A 28 -8.75 5.80 -9.37
N VAL A 29 -8.01 5.32 -10.37
CA VAL A 29 -8.35 5.46 -11.80
C VAL A 29 -9.46 4.47 -12.18
N ASN A 30 -9.52 3.30 -11.55
CA ASN A 30 -10.62 2.35 -11.71
C ASN A 30 -10.88 1.50 -10.45
N ILE A 31 -11.78 1.98 -9.60
CA ILE A 31 -12.19 1.30 -8.36
C ILE A 31 -12.91 -0.04 -8.65
N GLY A 32 -13.51 -0.22 -9.83
CA GLY A 32 -14.23 -1.46 -10.14
C GLY A 32 -13.34 -2.68 -10.35
N LEU A 33 -12.13 -2.47 -10.87
CA LEU A 33 -11.21 -3.53 -11.30
C LEU A 33 -9.99 -3.71 -10.38
N HIS A 34 -9.86 -2.90 -9.32
CA HIS A 34 -8.65 -2.86 -8.51
C HIS A 34 -8.31 -4.19 -7.82
N GLU A 35 -9.29 -5.02 -7.47
CA GLU A 35 -9.03 -6.33 -6.85
C GLU A 35 -8.40 -7.33 -7.83
N ASP A 36 -8.83 -7.31 -9.09
CA ASP A 36 -8.25 -8.15 -10.15
C ASP A 36 -6.86 -7.66 -10.53
N HIS A 37 -6.65 -6.35 -10.47
CA HIS A 37 -5.32 -5.78 -10.63
C HIS A 37 -4.40 -6.18 -9.47
N ALA A 38 -4.84 -6.05 -8.23
CA ALA A 38 -4.10 -6.51 -7.04
C ALA A 38 -3.72 -8.00 -7.16
N ARG A 39 -4.63 -8.86 -7.65
CA ARG A 39 -4.33 -10.27 -7.96
C ARG A 39 -3.16 -10.43 -8.93
N THR A 40 -3.10 -9.62 -9.98
CA THR A 40 -1.98 -9.61 -10.93
C THR A 40 -0.68 -9.16 -10.27
N LEU A 41 -0.76 -8.11 -9.44
CA LEU A 41 0.41 -7.59 -8.73
C LEU A 41 0.98 -8.61 -7.73
N TYR A 42 0.12 -9.33 -6.99
CA TYR A 42 0.52 -10.44 -6.11
C TYR A 42 1.30 -11.51 -6.88
N ARG A 43 0.80 -11.96 -8.04
CA ARG A 43 1.51 -12.98 -8.84
C ARG A 43 2.91 -12.50 -9.22
N GLN A 44 3.03 -11.24 -9.66
CA GLN A 44 4.31 -10.66 -10.06
C GLN A 44 5.26 -10.47 -8.87
N ALA A 45 4.75 -10.19 -7.67
CA ALA A 45 5.52 -10.14 -6.44
C ALA A 45 5.96 -11.53 -5.91
N GLY A 46 5.62 -12.61 -6.61
CA GLY A 46 6.05 -13.97 -6.28
C GLY A 46 5.08 -14.77 -5.40
N PHE A 47 3.81 -14.36 -5.29
CA PHE A 47 2.77 -15.15 -4.65
C PHE A 47 2.32 -16.27 -5.59
N THR A 48 2.60 -17.52 -5.22
CA THR A 48 2.36 -18.70 -6.05
C THR A 48 1.22 -19.59 -5.55
N GLY A 49 0.73 -19.40 -4.32
CA GLY A 49 -0.36 -20.21 -3.77
C GLY A 49 -1.70 -19.86 -4.39
N GLU A 50 -2.39 -20.84 -4.98
CA GLU A 50 -3.72 -20.61 -5.59
C GLU A 50 -4.74 -20.08 -4.58
N ASP A 51 -4.73 -20.60 -3.36
CA ASP A 51 -5.62 -20.14 -2.29
C ASP A 51 -5.33 -18.69 -1.88
N GLU A 52 -4.05 -18.28 -1.87
CA GLU A 52 -3.62 -16.92 -1.55
C GLU A 52 -4.12 -15.94 -2.63
N LEU A 53 -4.04 -16.34 -3.89
CA LEU A 53 -4.51 -15.56 -5.04
C LEU A 53 -6.04 -15.53 -5.17
N ARG A 54 -6.74 -16.52 -4.63
CA ARG A 54 -8.21 -16.57 -4.61
C ARG A 54 -8.78 -15.76 -3.46
N ARG A 55 -8.07 -15.68 -2.33
CA ARG A 55 -8.53 -15.03 -1.09
C ARG A 55 -7.55 -13.98 -0.60
N LEU A 56 -7.27 -12.96 -1.42
CA LEU A 56 -6.31 -11.89 -1.09
C LEU A 56 -6.60 -11.26 0.28
N GLY A 57 -7.87 -10.97 0.58
CA GLY A 57 -8.28 -10.40 1.87
C GLY A 57 -8.01 -11.28 3.09
N ASP A 58 -7.74 -12.58 2.89
CA ASP A 58 -7.41 -13.53 3.96
C ASP A 58 -5.89 -13.73 4.12
N THR A 59 -5.08 -13.21 3.20
CA THR A 59 -3.60 -13.34 3.22
C THR A 59 -2.92 -12.38 4.20
N TYR A 60 -3.64 -11.36 4.67
CA TYR A 60 -3.21 -10.39 5.68
C TYR A 60 -4.35 -10.14 6.66
N ALA A 61 -4.08 -9.48 7.78
CA ALA A 61 -5.09 -9.10 8.76
C ALA A 61 -6.00 -8.01 8.20
N LYS A 62 -7.22 -8.34 7.76
CA LYS A 62 -8.15 -7.37 7.19
C LYS A 62 -8.45 -6.16 8.10
N PRO A 63 -8.46 -6.29 9.44
CA PRO A 63 -8.58 -5.15 10.33
C PRO A 63 -7.49 -4.07 10.18
N SER A 64 -6.33 -4.40 9.58
CA SER A 64 -5.28 -3.42 9.26
C SER A 64 -5.75 -2.38 8.25
N ASP A 65 -6.36 -2.82 7.15
CA ASP A 65 -6.98 -1.95 6.14
C ASP A 65 -8.13 -1.15 6.77
N TRP A 66 -9.02 -1.79 7.54
CA TRP A 66 -10.11 -1.06 8.20
C TRP A 66 -9.61 0.04 9.14
N THR A 67 -8.56 -0.25 9.91
CA THR A 67 -7.99 0.71 10.86
C THR A 67 -7.25 1.85 10.15
N ALA A 68 -6.46 1.54 9.11
CA ALA A 68 -5.83 2.56 8.26
C ALA A 68 -6.90 3.44 7.60
N SER A 69 -7.88 2.82 6.97
CA SER A 69 -9.03 3.48 6.35
C SER A 69 -9.83 4.34 7.30
N ALA A 70 -9.96 3.96 8.58
CA ALA A 70 -10.64 4.77 9.58
C ALA A 70 -9.82 6.00 10.01
N ALA A 71 -8.48 5.93 9.92
CA ALA A 71 -7.60 7.07 10.16
C ALA A 71 -7.56 8.04 8.96
N ASP A 72 -7.70 7.53 7.74
CA ASP A 72 -7.64 8.30 6.50
C ASP A 72 -8.93 9.11 6.21
N ARG A 73 -10.05 8.79 6.87
CA ARG A 73 -11.39 9.25 6.45
C ARG A 73 -12.19 9.84 7.61
N PHE A 74 -13.00 10.85 7.29
CA PHE A 74 -14.10 11.25 8.16
C PHE A 74 -15.26 10.22 8.10
N PRO A 75 -15.99 9.99 9.21
CA PRO A 75 -17.18 9.15 9.19
C PRO A 75 -18.26 9.78 8.30
N PHE A 76 -18.54 9.14 7.16
CA PHE A 76 -19.60 9.58 6.25
C PHE A 76 -20.99 9.11 6.74
N PRO A 77 -22.04 9.94 6.62
CA PRO A 77 -23.38 9.55 7.02
C PRO A 77 -23.89 8.36 6.19
N VAL A 78 -24.27 7.28 6.87
CA VAL A 78 -24.89 6.09 6.23
C VAL A 78 -26.17 6.45 5.47
N SER A 79 -26.89 7.48 5.95
CA SER A 79 -28.11 8.02 5.31
C SER A 79 -27.87 8.61 3.91
N ARG A 80 -26.62 8.91 3.55
CA ARG A 80 -26.22 9.34 2.21
C ARG A 80 -25.47 8.23 1.47
N GLY A 81 -26.10 7.05 1.42
CA GLY A 81 -25.52 5.82 0.89
C GLY A 81 -24.71 6.00 -0.39
N ASN A 82 -23.63 5.23 -0.51
CA ASN A 82 -22.79 5.12 -1.70
C ASN A 82 -22.27 6.47 -2.26
N LEU A 83 -21.80 7.37 -1.39
CA LEU A 83 -20.95 8.49 -1.81
C LEU A 83 -19.79 7.94 -2.65
N ARG A 84 -19.75 8.37 -3.92
CA ARG A 84 -18.70 8.04 -4.88
C ARG A 84 -18.16 9.32 -5.46
N SER A 85 -16.84 9.35 -5.62
CA SER A 85 -16.12 10.44 -6.26
C SER A 85 -15.18 9.81 -7.28
N SER A 86 -15.19 10.31 -8.51
CA SER A 86 -14.17 9.95 -9.50
C SER A 86 -12.93 10.81 -9.26
N PHE A 87 -11.75 10.26 -9.52
CA PHE A 87 -10.50 11.01 -9.50
C PHE A 87 -9.82 10.95 -10.87
N ASP A 88 -9.56 12.10 -11.48
CA ASP A 88 -8.86 12.22 -12.75
C ASP A 88 -7.64 13.17 -12.68
N GLY A 89 -7.44 13.82 -11.53
CA GLY A 89 -6.37 14.77 -11.26
C GLY A 89 -6.53 16.13 -11.97
N VAL A 90 -7.50 16.31 -12.86
CA VAL A 90 -7.73 17.54 -13.62
C VAL A 90 -8.96 18.28 -13.10
N ARG A 91 -10.12 17.61 -13.11
CA ARG A 91 -11.38 18.10 -12.54
C ARG A 91 -11.44 17.78 -11.06
N SER A 92 -11.11 16.54 -10.69
CA SER A 92 -10.96 16.10 -9.32
C SER A 92 -9.49 16.11 -8.94
N GLN A 93 -9.05 17.16 -8.27
CA GLN A 93 -7.64 17.45 -8.02
C GLN A 93 -7.17 16.84 -6.70
N PHE A 94 -5.86 16.73 -6.53
CA PHE A 94 -5.26 16.36 -5.25
C PHE A 94 -5.18 17.60 -4.34
N HIS A 95 -5.49 17.47 -3.06
CA HIS A 95 -5.51 18.56 -2.10
C HIS A 95 -4.36 18.38 -1.10
N HIS A 96 -3.36 19.26 -1.14
CA HIS A 96 -2.28 19.17 -0.16
C HIS A 96 -2.81 19.41 1.27
N PRO A 97 -2.57 18.51 2.25
CA PRO A 97 -3.17 18.58 3.59
C PRO A 97 -2.93 19.89 4.34
N LEU A 98 -1.82 20.56 4.05
CA LEU A 98 -1.41 21.80 4.72
C LEU A 98 -1.62 23.05 3.87
N SER A 99 -2.04 22.92 2.61
CA SER A 99 -2.21 24.06 1.70
C SER A 99 -3.68 24.23 1.36
N LEU A 100 -4.35 25.09 2.13
CA LEU A 100 -5.72 25.46 1.88
C LEU A 100 -5.84 26.20 0.54
N ASN A 101 -6.85 25.83 -0.26
CA ASN A 101 -7.23 26.49 -1.52
C ASN A 101 -6.17 26.46 -2.63
N GLN A 102 -5.18 25.57 -2.56
CA GLN A 102 -4.19 25.37 -3.62
C GLN A 102 -4.08 23.89 -4.00
N PRO A 103 -5.13 23.32 -4.61
CA PRO A 103 -5.10 21.94 -5.07
C PRO A 103 -4.05 21.76 -6.18
N PHE A 104 -3.40 20.60 -6.19
CA PHE A 104 -2.49 20.19 -7.23
C PHE A 104 -3.28 19.59 -8.40
N ARG A 105 -3.16 20.24 -9.56
CA ARG A 105 -3.81 19.82 -10.80
C ARG A 105 -2.81 19.14 -11.71
N PHE A 106 -3.18 17.97 -12.24
CA PHE A 106 -2.42 17.29 -13.29
C PHE A 106 -2.50 18.09 -14.59
N HIS A 107 -1.42 18.03 -15.36
CA HIS A 107 -1.38 18.60 -16.71
C HIS A 107 -2.39 17.91 -17.64
N LYS A 108 -2.62 16.60 -17.44
CA LYS A 108 -3.57 15.78 -18.20
C LYS A 108 -3.96 14.53 -17.42
N GLU A 109 -5.18 14.06 -17.65
CA GLU A 109 -5.68 12.75 -17.19
C GLU A 109 -4.86 11.59 -17.79
N PHE A 110 -4.94 10.41 -17.18
CA PHE A 110 -4.40 9.19 -17.79
C PHE A 110 -5.09 8.90 -19.12
N GLN A 111 -4.39 8.26 -20.06
CA GLN A 111 -4.99 7.89 -21.35
C GLN A 111 -6.14 6.90 -21.15
N SER A 112 -5.95 5.93 -20.25
CA SER A 112 -6.98 5.01 -19.79
C SER A 112 -6.58 4.43 -18.42
N ALA A 113 -7.49 3.69 -17.79
CA ALA A 113 -7.18 2.97 -16.55
C ALA A 113 -6.11 1.89 -16.79
N GLU A 114 -6.20 1.19 -17.91
CA GLU A 114 -5.27 0.15 -18.32
C GLU A 114 -3.85 0.69 -18.49
N ALA A 115 -3.70 1.91 -19.04
CA ALA A 115 -2.40 2.56 -19.15
C ALA A 115 -1.78 2.87 -17.78
N ALA A 116 -2.60 3.23 -16.77
CA ALA A 116 -2.10 3.42 -15.41
C ALA A 116 -1.74 2.08 -14.74
N MET A 117 -2.58 1.06 -14.92
CA MET A 117 -2.35 -0.30 -14.42
C MET A 117 -1.10 -0.95 -15.05
N GLU A 118 -0.81 -0.66 -16.31
CA GLU A 118 0.41 -1.15 -16.96
C GLU A 118 1.67 -0.55 -16.32
N VAL A 119 1.64 0.73 -15.93
CA VAL A 119 2.79 1.42 -15.32
C VAL A 119 3.12 0.83 -13.94
N ASP A 120 2.15 0.71 -13.04
CA ASP A 120 2.44 0.17 -11.71
C ASP A 120 2.76 -1.33 -11.75
N GLN A 121 2.21 -2.09 -12.70
CA GLN A 121 2.57 -3.47 -12.95
C GLN A 121 4.00 -3.59 -13.46
N LEU A 122 4.36 -2.91 -14.56
CA LEU A 122 5.68 -3.03 -15.19
C LEU A 122 6.81 -2.60 -14.26
N LEU A 123 6.54 -1.63 -13.37
CA LEU A 123 7.54 -1.04 -12.49
C LEU A 123 7.58 -1.65 -11.09
N GLN A 124 6.91 -2.78 -10.86
CA GLN A 124 7.07 -3.52 -9.60
C GLN A 124 8.54 -3.94 -9.41
N PRO A 125 9.15 -3.58 -8.27
CA PRO A 125 10.55 -3.91 -8.01
C PRO A 125 10.71 -5.38 -7.60
N ALA A 126 11.74 -6.03 -8.11
CA ALA A 126 12.16 -7.36 -7.67
C ALA A 126 13.59 -7.29 -7.09
N PRO A 127 13.90 -8.03 -6.01
CA PRO A 127 15.27 -8.14 -5.53
C PRO A 127 16.09 -9.04 -6.45
N ASP A 128 17.31 -8.61 -6.79
CA ASP A 128 18.24 -9.37 -7.65
C ASP A 128 19.15 -10.30 -6.84
N ASN A 129 19.54 -11.43 -7.42
CA ASN A 129 20.55 -12.37 -6.89
C ASN A 129 20.25 -12.92 -5.47
N VAL A 130 18.98 -13.17 -5.14
CA VAL A 130 18.55 -13.66 -3.82
C VAL A 130 18.38 -15.17 -3.72
N ASP A 131 18.78 -15.94 -4.75
CA ASP A 131 18.55 -17.40 -4.81
C ASP A 131 19.29 -18.17 -3.71
N THR A 132 20.39 -17.60 -3.20
CA THR A 132 21.18 -18.18 -2.09
C THR A 132 20.66 -17.80 -0.71
N TRP A 133 19.71 -16.87 -0.64
CA TRP A 133 19.15 -16.37 0.62
C TRP A 133 18.07 -17.31 1.12
N SER A 134 17.85 -17.28 2.43
CA SER A 134 16.77 -18.02 3.03
C SER A 134 15.40 -17.51 2.57
N LEU A 135 14.35 -18.34 2.67
CA LEU A 135 13.01 -17.92 2.26
C LEU A 135 12.53 -16.67 3.04
N GLY A 136 12.88 -16.58 4.32
CA GLY A 136 12.59 -15.42 5.16
C GLY A 136 13.27 -14.15 4.66
N GLU A 137 14.55 -14.26 4.32
CA GLU A 137 15.34 -13.16 3.74
C GLU A 137 14.80 -12.71 2.39
N GLN A 138 14.40 -13.65 1.52
CA GLN A 138 13.80 -13.34 0.22
C GLN A 138 12.50 -12.55 0.37
N TRP A 139 11.57 -12.98 1.23
CA TRP A 139 10.31 -12.25 1.45
C TRP A 139 10.54 -10.89 2.10
N ARG A 140 11.48 -10.81 3.05
CA ARG A 140 11.90 -9.54 3.63
C ARG A 140 12.44 -8.59 2.57
N ALA A 141 13.29 -9.08 1.66
CA ALA A 141 13.86 -8.31 0.57
C ALA A 141 12.78 -7.81 -0.38
N ARG A 142 11.87 -8.70 -0.81
CA ARG A 142 10.71 -8.33 -1.65
C ARG A 142 9.92 -7.20 -1.01
N TYR A 143 9.58 -7.31 0.28
CA TYR A 143 8.86 -6.25 0.99
C TYR A 143 9.62 -4.91 0.95
N PHE A 144 10.90 -4.88 1.31
CA PHE A 144 11.67 -3.64 1.33
C PHE A 144 11.86 -3.03 -0.06
N CYS A 145 12.07 -3.86 -1.09
CA CYS A 145 12.09 -3.41 -2.49
C CYS A 145 10.78 -2.70 -2.84
N HIS A 146 9.64 -3.32 -2.58
CA HIS A 146 8.32 -2.74 -2.86
C HIS A 146 8.09 -1.43 -2.08
N TRP A 147 8.30 -1.47 -0.76
CA TRP A 147 8.10 -0.32 0.12
C TRP A 147 8.99 0.88 -0.27
N ARG A 148 10.24 0.64 -0.65
CA ARG A 148 11.22 1.72 -0.89
C ARG A 148 11.25 2.23 -2.32
N LEU A 149 11.07 1.34 -3.30
CA LEU A 149 11.40 1.61 -4.71
C LEU A 149 10.19 1.77 -5.61
N TRP A 150 9.06 1.14 -5.30
CA TRP A 150 7.95 1.09 -6.25
C TRP A 150 7.33 2.47 -6.50
N GLU A 151 7.04 3.22 -5.43
CA GLU A 151 6.59 4.62 -5.53
C GLU A 151 7.57 5.48 -6.33
N LYS A 152 8.87 5.31 -6.07
CA LYS A 152 9.94 6.03 -6.78
C LYS A 152 9.89 5.72 -8.28
N PHE A 153 9.88 4.44 -8.66
CA PHE A 153 9.88 4.02 -10.07
C PHE A 153 8.64 4.53 -10.80
N CYS A 154 7.45 4.37 -10.20
CA CYS A 154 6.21 4.87 -10.78
C CYS A 154 6.21 6.39 -10.94
N THR A 155 6.67 7.13 -9.93
CA THR A 155 6.72 8.60 -9.95
C THR A 155 7.76 9.15 -10.92
N GLU A 156 8.93 8.51 -11.04
CA GLU A 156 9.96 8.88 -12.03
C GLU A 156 9.48 8.63 -13.45
N LYS A 157 8.68 7.58 -13.68
CA LYS A 157 8.04 7.32 -14.97
C LYS A 157 6.92 8.32 -15.27
N ASP A 158 6.10 8.62 -14.27
CA ASP A 158 4.94 9.49 -14.36
C ASP A 158 4.61 10.12 -13.00
N TYR A 159 4.86 11.44 -12.89
CA TYR A 159 4.71 12.20 -11.65
C TYR A 159 3.32 12.09 -11.01
N ARG A 160 2.28 11.74 -11.79
CA ARG A 160 0.90 11.62 -11.30
C ARG A 160 0.76 10.55 -10.23
N PHE A 161 1.59 9.50 -10.27
CA PHE A 161 1.59 8.43 -9.26
C PHE A 161 1.88 8.93 -7.84
N ALA A 162 2.63 10.02 -7.66
CA ALA A 162 2.85 10.59 -6.33
C ALA A 162 1.56 11.10 -5.68
N PHE A 163 0.54 11.42 -6.48
CA PHE A 163 -0.67 12.14 -6.06
C PHE A 163 -1.96 11.34 -6.32
N LEU A 164 -1.87 10.05 -6.62
CA LEU A 164 -3.05 9.19 -6.71
C LEU A 164 -3.60 8.91 -5.31
N PRO A 165 -4.85 9.29 -4.99
CA PRO A 165 -5.35 9.19 -3.64
C PRO A 165 -5.76 7.77 -3.27
N GLY A 166 -5.59 7.40 -2.00
CA GLY A 166 -6.18 6.17 -1.45
C GLY A 166 -7.70 6.26 -1.35
N GLU A 167 -8.22 7.48 -1.14
CA GLU A 167 -9.64 7.78 -1.01
C GLU A 167 -10.05 8.93 -1.96
N THR A 168 -10.82 8.62 -3.00
CA THR A 168 -11.19 9.63 -4.01
C THR A 168 -12.19 10.69 -3.50
N ARG A 169 -12.87 10.43 -2.38
CA ARG A 169 -13.75 11.42 -1.72
C ARG A 169 -12.99 12.45 -0.89
N LEU A 170 -11.79 12.11 -0.44
CA LEU A 170 -10.89 12.94 0.36
C LEU A 170 -9.48 12.82 -0.25
N PRO A 171 -9.25 13.42 -1.44
CA PRO A 171 -8.02 13.19 -2.19
C PRO A 171 -6.85 14.04 -1.65
N ASP A 172 -6.50 13.84 -0.37
CA ASP A 172 -5.47 14.61 0.35
C ASP A 172 -4.27 13.76 0.81
N HIS A 173 -4.39 12.45 0.76
CA HIS A 173 -3.32 11.49 1.05
C HIS A 173 -3.15 10.54 -0.12
N SER A 174 -1.89 10.18 -0.39
CA SER A 174 -1.56 9.25 -1.46
C SER A 174 -1.89 7.81 -1.06
N VAL A 175 -2.29 6.99 -2.03
CA VAL A 175 -2.50 5.54 -1.87
C VAL A 175 -1.26 4.86 -1.30
N TRP A 176 -0.06 5.37 -1.61
CA TRP A 176 1.19 4.86 -1.05
C TRP A 176 1.20 4.96 0.48
N THR A 177 0.73 6.06 1.05
CA THR A 177 0.67 6.24 2.52
C THR A 177 -0.33 5.25 3.13
N HIS A 178 -1.48 5.07 2.50
CA HIS A 178 -2.48 4.08 2.92
C HIS A 178 -1.89 2.66 2.95
N MET A 179 -1.25 2.23 1.86
CA MET A 179 -0.60 0.92 1.76
C MET A 179 0.50 0.73 2.83
N GLN A 180 1.30 1.76 3.09
CA GLN A 180 2.35 1.74 4.12
C GLN A 180 1.77 1.56 5.53
N VAL A 181 0.72 2.31 5.87
CA VAL A 181 0.04 2.23 7.17
C VAL A 181 -0.64 0.87 7.35
N THR A 182 -1.34 0.38 6.32
CA THR A 182 -1.95 -0.96 6.33
C THR A 182 -0.90 -2.05 6.58
N ALA A 183 0.24 -2.03 5.89
CA ALA A 183 1.33 -2.98 6.11
C ALA A 183 1.98 -2.86 7.51
N ALA A 184 2.09 -1.64 8.05
CA ALA A 184 2.60 -1.42 9.39
C ALA A 184 1.67 -1.98 10.47
N LEU A 185 0.35 -1.79 10.31
CA LEU A 185 -0.67 -2.33 11.21
C LEU A 185 -0.76 -3.85 11.13
N ASP A 186 -0.69 -4.44 9.92
CA ASP A 186 -0.63 -5.89 9.73
C ASP A 186 0.57 -6.53 10.44
N SER A 187 1.69 -5.82 10.51
CA SER A 187 2.86 -6.28 11.27
C SER A 187 2.60 -6.46 12.78
N CYS A 188 1.52 -5.84 13.28
CA CYS A 188 1.10 -5.91 14.68
C CYS A 188 -0.04 -6.91 14.90
N SER A 189 -0.42 -7.69 13.89
CA SER A 189 -1.48 -8.69 14.01
C SER A 189 -0.99 -10.00 14.62
N ASP A 190 -1.89 -10.72 15.30
CA ASP A 190 -1.63 -12.08 15.77
C ASP A 190 -1.89 -13.17 14.72
N SER A 191 -2.64 -12.84 13.66
CA SER A 191 -3.12 -13.76 12.64
C SER A 191 -3.50 -13.01 11.34
N THR A 192 -4.06 -13.71 10.35
CA THR A 192 -4.55 -13.13 9.09
C THR A 192 -6.08 -13.24 8.99
N GLY A 193 -6.65 -12.61 7.97
CA GLY A 193 -8.09 -12.60 7.72
C GLY A 193 -8.86 -11.60 8.58
N LYS A 194 -10.18 -11.70 8.49
CA LYS A 194 -11.14 -10.76 9.11
C LYS A 194 -11.18 -10.79 10.64
N ASP A 195 -10.81 -11.92 11.24
CA ASP A 195 -10.93 -12.16 12.68
C ASP A 195 -9.60 -11.86 13.42
N ALA A 196 -8.57 -11.41 12.68
CA ALA A 196 -7.27 -11.08 13.24
C ALA A 196 -7.33 -9.93 14.24
N VAL A 197 -6.56 -10.02 15.33
CA VAL A 197 -6.51 -8.96 16.34
C VAL A 197 -5.23 -8.17 16.18
N LEU A 198 -5.37 -6.85 15.98
CA LEU A 198 -4.23 -5.94 15.93
C LEU A 198 -3.81 -5.56 17.36
N LYS A 199 -2.50 -5.58 17.62
CA LYS A 199 -1.89 -5.14 18.88
C LYS A 199 -0.83 -4.06 18.62
N PRO A 200 -1.17 -2.95 17.94
CA PRO A 200 -0.20 -1.91 17.63
C PRO A 200 0.18 -1.13 18.89
N ALA A 201 1.42 -0.67 18.93
CA ALA A 201 1.92 0.25 19.95
C ALA A 201 2.68 1.39 19.27
N PHE A 202 2.52 2.61 19.78
CA PHE A 202 3.35 3.74 19.37
C PHE A 202 4.64 3.74 20.19
N LEU A 203 5.77 3.51 19.52
CA LEU A 203 7.08 3.67 20.13
C LEU A 203 7.56 5.12 19.96
N LYS A 204 7.74 5.82 21.08
CA LYS A 204 8.43 7.12 21.11
C LYS A 204 9.84 6.91 21.66
N PHE A 205 10.85 7.10 20.83
CA PHE A 205 12.26 7.11 21.22
C PHE A 205 12.84 8.51 21.06
N GLN A 206 13.61 8.97 22.04
CA GLN A 206 14.28 10.28 22.02
C GLN A 206 15.73 10.12 22.48
N LEU A 207 16.67 10.61 21.67
CA LEU A 207 18.08 10.71 22.01
C LEU A 207 18.41 12.18 22.35
N GLY A 208 19.17 12.43 23.41
CA GLY A 208 19.60 13.79 23.76
C GLY A 208 20.94 13.80 24.51
N PRO A 209 21.63 14.96 24.58
CA PRO A 209 21.30 16.23 23.91
C PRO A 209 21.70 16.24 22.41
N VAL A 210 20.90 16.90 21.56
CA VAL A 210 21.18 17.06 20.11
C VAL A 210 22.15 18.22 19.86
N GLN A 211 22.10 19.24 20.70
CA GLN A 211 23.08 20.32 20.84
C GLN A 211 23.38 20.48 22.33
N GLU A 212 24.65 20.69 22.70
CA GLU A 212 25.08 20.89 24.10
C GLU A 212 24.35 22.04 24.79
#